data_AF-A0AAT9S1S4-F1
#
_entry.id   AF-A0AAT9S1S4-F1
#
_cell.length_a   1.000
_cell.length_b   1.000
_cell.length_c   1.000
_cell.angle_alpha   90.00
_cell.angle_beta   90.00
_cell.angle_gamma   90.00
#
_symmetry.space_group_name_H-M   'P 1'
#
loop_
_entity.id
_entity.type
_entity.pdbx_description
1 polymer ?
#
loop_
_entity_poly.entity_id
_entity_poly.type
_entity_poly.pdbx_seq_one_letter_code
_entity_poly.pdbx_strand_id
1 'polypeptide(L)'
;MARRAGVPERWPHHRIARAGHRAAAGDGGPVVIGRPPGDAAALRRRDEFAERIDEGLADDSVRRILLTGAGGVGKSQLAAAAFHRAERRIEFLLWVAADNRASVLDGYARAWSALSRASVTGDGATPGVGPGSDDETQADLFLAWLRSTGTS
;
A
#
# COMPACT_ATOMS: atom_id res chain seq x y z
N MET A 1 16.78 37.96 -1.41
CA MET A 1 16.49 37.47 -2.78
C MET A 1 16.90 36.00 -2.83
N ALA A 2 16.03 35.08 -2.38
CA ALA A 2 16.35 33.67 -2.21
C ALA A 2 16.01 32.88 -3.49
N ARG A 3 16.99 32.10 -3.97
CA ARG A 3 16.90 31.30 -5.20
C ARG A 3 15.97 30.09 -4.96
N ARG A 4 14.99 29.91 -5.86
CA ARG A 4 14.18 28.69 -6.01
C ARG A 4 15.10 27.50 -6.23
N ALA A 5 15.04 26.50 -5.35
CA ALA A 5 15.60 25.19 -5.62
C ALA A 5 14.76 24.52 -6.73
N GLY A 6 15.39 24.27 -7.87
CA GLY A 6 14.78 23.62 -9.01
C GLY A 6 14.55 22.13 -8.75
N VAL A 7 13.41 21.64 -9.24
CA VAL A 7 13.13 20.20 -9.41
C VAL A 7 14.24 19.62 -10.29
N PRO A 8 14.96 18.56 -9.87
CA PRO A 8 15.89 17.88 -10.75
C PRO A 8 15.10 17.21 -11.88
N GLU A 9 15.17 17.84 -13.04
CA GLU A 9 14.71 17.32 -14.32
C GLU A 9 15.65 16.15 -14.70
N ARG A 10 15.05 14.98 -14.93
CA ARG A 10 15.67 13.71 -15.42
C ARG A 10 16.18 12.80 -14.31
N TRP A 11 15.29 11.91 -13.88
CA TRP A 11 15.65 10.65 -13.24
C TRP A 11 16.36 9.77 -14.28
N PRO A 12 17.55 9.20 -13.98
CA PRO A 12 18.21 8.31 -14.90
C PRO A 12 17.32 7.10 -15.16
N HIS A 13 17.15 6.74 -16.43
CA HIS A 13 16.41 5.58 -16.91
C HIS A 13 17.12 4.26 -16.52
N HIS A 14 17.27 3.98 -15.23
CA HIS A 14 17.41 2.60 -14.77
C HIS A 14 15.99 2.04 -14.66
N ARG A 15 15.75 0.94 -15.39
CA ARG A 15 14.44 0.29 -15.52
C ARG A 15 13.77 0.15 -14.15
N ILE A 16 12.80 1.00 -13.85
CA ILE A 16 11.66 0.58 -13.05
C ILE A 16 10.96 -0.41 -13.95
N ALA A 17 11.09 -1.70 -13.64
CA ALA A 17 10.47 -2.76 -14.40
C ALA A 17 8.99 -2.41 -14.63
N ARG A 18 8.61 -2.20 -15.88
CA ARG A 18 7.23 -2.41 -16.30
C ARG A 18 6.96 -3.89 -16.07
N ALA A 19 6.27 -4.20 -14.99
CA ALA A 19 5.50 -5.41 -14.81
C ALA A 19 4.08 -4.88 -14.55
N GLY A 20 3.13 -4.83 -15.49
CA GLY A 20 2.83 -5.90 -16.42
C GLY A 20 2.62 -7.16 -15.60
N HIS A 21 1.38 -7.44 -15.18
CA HIS A 21 0.92 -8.64 -14.48
C HIS A 21 2.02 -9.67 -14.18
N ARG A 22 2.32 -9.85 -12.88
CA ARG A 22 3.26 -10.81 -12.28
C ARG A 22 4.72 -10.35 -12.32
N ALA A 23 5.18 -9.67 -11.26
CA ALA A 23 6.61 -9.61 -11.02
C ALA A 23 7.09 -11.02 -10.65
N ALA A 24 8.15 -11.47 -11.32
CA ALA A 24 8.86 -12.66 -10.92
C ALA A 24 9.36 -12.48 -9.47
N ALA A 25 9.10 -13.49 -8.64
CA ALA A 25 9.54 -13.56 -7.25
C ALA A 25 11.05 -13.31 -7.15
N GLY A 26 11.45 -12.11 -6.75
CA GLY A 26 12.70 -11.91 -6.03
C GLY A 26 12.50 -12.34 -4.58
N ASP A 27 13.55 -12.81 -3.91
CA ASP A 27 13.57 -13.40 -2.56
C ASP A 27 13.04 -12.52 -1.39
N GLY A 28 12.34 -11.42 -1.66
CA GLY A 28 11.64 -10.62 -0.67
C GLY A 28 10.15 -10.96 -0.67
N GLY A 29 9.62 -11.42 0.47
CA GLY A 29 8.18 -11.58 0.66
C GLY A 29 7.41 -10.26 0.45
N PRO A 30 6.06 -10.31 0.52
CA PRO A 30 5.22 -9.13 0.29
C PRO A 30 5.62 -7.95 1.19
N VAL A 31 5.62 -6.73 0.65
CA VAL A 31 5.77 -5.53 1.46
C VAL A 31 4.45 -5.28 2.19
N VAL A 32 4.41 -5.59 3.48
CA VAL A 32 3.23 -5.43 4.33
C VAL A 32 3.42 -4.25 5.28
N ILE A 33 2.56 -3.24 5.17
CA ILE A 33 2.58 -2.03 6.00
C ILE A 33 1.27 -1.91 6.78
N GLY A 34 1.40 -1.58 8.07
CA GLY A 34 0.27 -1.52 8.99
C GLY A 34 -0.06 -2.89 9.59
N ARG A 35 -1.09 -2.93 10.42
CA ARG A 35 -1.53 -4.15 11.09
C ARG A 35 -3.06 -4.21 11.12
N PRO A 36 -3.70 -5.18 10.45
CA PRO A 36 -5.12 -5.44 10.64
C PRO A 36 -5.42 -5.83 12.08
N PRO A 37 -6.65 -5.61 12.58
CA PRO A 37 -7.05 -6.11 13.89
C PRO A 37 -6.93 -7.63 13.94
N GLY A 38 -6.53 -8.18 15.09
CA GLY A 38 -6.56 -9.61 15.31
C GLY A 38 -7.98 -10.17 15.32
N ASP A 39 -8.08 -11.49 15.24
CA ASP A 39 -9.37 -12.19 15.27
C ASP A 39 -10.14 -11.88 16.55
N ALA A 40 -11.42 -11.54 16.39
CA ALA A 40 -12.32 -11.37 17.53
C ALA A 40 -12.52 -12.72 18.25
N ALA A 41 -12.63 -12.70 19.58
CA ALA A 41 -12.79 -13.92 20.38
C ALA A 41 -13.99 -14.79 19.97
N ALA A 42 -15.05 -14.18 19.43
CA ALA A 42 -16.24 -14.86 18.92
C ALA A 42 -16.35 -14.81 17.38
N LEU A 43 -15.22 -14.73 16.67
CA LEU A 43 -15.21 -14.69 15.22
C LEU A 43 -15.92 -15.93 14.64
N ARG A 44 -16.87 -15.69 13.75
CA ARG A 44 -17.54 -16.72 12.96
C ARG A 44 -17.15 -16.54 11.51
N ARG A 45 -16.85 -17.66 10.86
CA ARG A 45 -16.63 -17.69 9.42
C ARG A 45 -17.91 -17.28 8.69
N ARG A 46 -17.72 -16.59 7.58
CA ARG A 46 -18.77 -16.09 6.70
C ARG A 46 -18.30 -16.35 5.28
N ASP A 47 -18.25 -17.62 4.94
CA ASP A 47 -17.55 -18.09 3.75
C ASP A 47 -18.12 -17.48 2.47
N GLU A 48 -19.45 -17.34 2.36
CA GLU A 48 -20.10 -16.62 1.24
C GLU A 48 -19.56 -15.20 1.03
N PHE A 49 -19.40 -14.41 2.10
CA PHE A 49 -18.85 -13.06 1.99
C PHE A 49 -17.35 -13.08 1.69
N ALA A 50 -16.61 -14.05 2.23
CA ALA A 50 -15.19 -14.19 1.95
C ALA A 50 -14.94 -14.55 0.48
N GLU A 51 -15.73 -15.47 -0.07
CA GLU A 51 -15.69 -15.87 -1.48
C GLU A 51 -16.00 -14.70 -2.40
N ARG A 52 -17.07 -13.94 -2.14
CA ARG A 52 -17.41 -12.75 -2.95
C ARG A 52 -16.34 -11.65 -2.90
N ILE A 53 -15.66 -11.51 -1.76
CA ILE A 53 -14.51 -10.59 -1.66
C ILE A 53 -13.35 -11.12 -2.51
N ASP A 54 -13.04 -12.40 -2.41
CA ASP A 54 -11.93 -13.02 -3.14
C ASP A 54 -12.18 -12.99 -4.67
N GLU A 55 -13.40 -13.25 -5.11
CA GLU A 55 -13.83 -13.11 -6.52
C GLU A 55 -13.66 -11.67 -7.01
N GLY A 56 -14.14 -10.70 -6.24
CA GLY A 56 -13.98 -9.29 -6.57
C GLY A 56 -12.51 -8.84 -6.59
N LEU A 57 -11.65 -9.40 -5.74
CA LEU A 57 -10.22 -9.10 -5.74
C LEU A 57 -9.47 -9.77 -6.90
N ALA A 58 -10.01 -10.85 -7.46
CA ALA A 58 -9.45 -11.54 -8.61
C ALA A 58 -9.88 -10.92 -9.95
N ASP A 59 -10.95 -10.11 -9.96
CA ASP A 59 -11.44 -9.41 -11.14
C ASP A 59 -10.68 -8.09 -11.34
N ASP A 60 -9.83 -8.03 -12.37
CA ASP A 60 -9.03 -6.85 -12.72
C ASP A 60 -9.87 -5.58 -13.02
N SER A 61 -11.16 -5.73 -13.36
CA SER A 61 -12.08 -4.61 -13.57
C SER A 61 -12.55 -3.97 -12.27
N VAL A 62 -12.48 -4.71 -11.15
CA VAL A 62 -12.90 -4.23 -9.83
C VAL A 62 -11.76 -3.44 -9.19
N ARG A 63 -11.94 -2.11 -9.11
CA ARG A 63 -10.96 -1.22 -8.47
C ARG A 63 -11.14 -1.07 -6.96
N ARG A 64 -12.32 -1.43 -6.44
CA ARG A 64 -12.67 -1.24 -5.02
C ARG A 64 -13.82 -2.14 -4.61
N ILE A 65 -13.68 -2.74 -3.43
CA ILE A 65 -14.75 -3.44 -2.73
C ILE A 65 -15.14 -2.61 -1.50
N LEU A 66 -16.43 -2.34 -1.34
CA LEU A 66 -16.96 -1.59 -0.19
C LEU A 66 -17.74 -2.54 0.71
N LEU A 67 -17.31 -2.68 1.96
CA LEU A 67 -18.04 -3.39 3.00
C LEU A 67 -18.92 -2.41 3.77
N THR A 68 -20.24 -2.54 3.66
CA THR A 68 -21.22 -1.70 4.36
C THR A 68 -22.04 -2.52 5.36
N GLY A 69 -22.68 -1.84 6.31
CA GLY A 69 -23.48 -2.46 7.36
C GLY A 69 -23.31 -1.76 8.70
N ALA A 70 -24.17 -2.09 9.65
CA ALA A 70 -24.20 -1.46 10.98
C ALA A 70 -22.87 -1.59 11.76
N GLY A 71 -22.73 -0.81 12.83
CA GLY A 71 -21.62 -0.96 13.77
C GLY A 71 -21.56 -2.38 14.34
N GLY A 72 -20.35 -2.91 14.57
CA GLY A 72 -20.17 -4.22 15.21
C GLY A 72 -20.48 -5.45 14.36
N VAL A 73 -20.99 -5.32 13.12
CA VAL A 73 -21.34 -6.49 12.28
C VAL A 73 -20.14 -7.29 11.74
N GLY A 74 -18.90 -6.92 12.08
CA GLY A 74 -17.69 -7.67 11.71
C GLY A 74 -17.03 -7.26 10.38
N LYS A 75 -17.31 -6.07 9.84
CA LYS A 75 -16.72 -5.59 8.57
C LYS A 75 -15.19 -5.57 8.60
N SER A 76 -14.59 -5.03 9.67
CA SER A 76 -13.14 -4.98 9.82
C SER A 76 -12.52 -6.38 9.94
N GLN A 77 -13.25 -7.35 10.49
CA GLN A 77 -12.81 -8.74 10.58
C GLN A 77 -12.85 -9.43 9.21
N LEU A 78 -13.88 -9.17 8.39
CA LEU A 78 -13.93 -9.63 7.00
C LEU A 78 -12.78 -9.04 6.16
N ALA A 79 -12.53 -7.73 6.31
CA ALA A 79 -11.42 -7.06 5.64
C ALA A 79 -10.05 -7.59 6.10
N ALA A 80 -9.85 -7.82 7.40
CA ALA A 80 -8.62 -8.41 7.95
C ALA A 80 -8.38 -9.83 7.41
N ALA A 81 -9.42 -10.66 7.37
CA ALA A 81 -9.32 -12.00 6.82
C ALA A 81 -8.95 -11.97 5.32
N ALA A 82 -9.52 -11.05 4.55
CA ALA A 82 -9.16 -10.85 3.14
C ALA A 82 -7.71 -10.37 2.99
N PHE A 83 -7.27 -9.44 3.83
CA PHE A 83 -5.89 -8.93 3.86
C PHE A 83 -4.89 -10.08 4.06
N HIS A 84 -5.10 -10.93 5.07
CA HIS A 84 -4.23 -12.08 5.34
C HIS A 84 -4.24 -13.12 4.22
N ARG A 85 -5.37 -13.32 3.51
CA ARG A 85 -5.41 -14.21 2.34
C ARG A 85 -4.61 -13.61 1.16
N ALA A 86 -4.64 -12.29 1.00
CA ALA A 86 -3.95 -11.58 -0.07
C ALA A 86 -2.42 -11.53 0.10
N GLU A 87 -1.89 -11.64 1.33
CA GLU A 87 -0.43 -11.66 1.60
C GLU A 87 0.32 -12.69 0.75
N ARG A 88 -0.32 -13.81 0.39
CA ARG A 88 0.31 -14.86 -0.44
C ARG A 88 0.30 -14.59 -1.95
N ARG A 89 -0.39 -13.53 -2.40
CA ARG A 89 -0.70 -13.29 -3.81
C ARG A 89 -0.32 -11.89 -4.29
N ILE A 90 -0.22 -10.94 -3.37
CA ILE A 90 -0.03 -9.52 -3.66
C ILE A 90 1.35 -9.09 -3.16
N GLU A 91 2.07 -8.34 -3.99
CA GLU A 91 3.44 -7.88 -3.69
C GLU A 91 3.49 -6.73 -2.67
N PHE A 92 2.40 -5.97 -2.55
CA PHE A 92 2.28 -4.82 -1.66
C PHE A 92 0.91 -4.80 -0.97
N LEU A 93 0.91 -4.80 0.36
CA LEU A 93 -0.30 -4.68 1.17
C LEU A 93 -0.17 -3.54 2.17
N LEU A 94 -1.21 -2.71 2.27
CA LEU A 94 -1.26 -1.58 3.16
C LEU A 94 -2.57 -1.59 3.96
N TRP A 95 -2.47 -1.68 5.28
CA TRP A 95 -3.60 -1.52 6.20
C TRP A 95 -3.53 -0.16 6.91
N VAL A 96 -4.58 0.64 6.73
CA VAL A 96 -4.69 1.96 7.37
C VAL A 96 -6.00 2.06 8.13
N ALA A 97 -5.92 2.38 9.42
CA ALA A 97 -7.08 2.79 10.20
C ALA A 97 -7.48 4.22 9.76
N ALA A 98 -8.45 4.32 8.85
CA ALA A 98 -8.88 5.58 8.26
C ALA A 98 -9.88 6.35 9.15
N ASP A 99 -9.58 6.46 10.45
CA ASP A 99 -10.46 7.10 11.44
C ASP A 99 -10.55 8.62 11.23
N ASN A 100 -9.50 9.22 10.65
CA ASN A 100 -9.43 10.62 10.26
C ASN A 100 -8.39 10.82 9.14
N ARG A 101 -8.35 12.03 8.57
CA ARG A 101 -7.43 12.39 7.47
C ARG A 101 -5.95 12.18 7.84
N ALA A 102 -5.53 12.58 9.03
CA ALA A 102 -4.13 12.48 9.43
C ALA A 102 -3.68 11.01 9.47
N SER A 103 -4.50 10.10 10.02
CA SER A 103 -4.20 8.67 10.03
C SER A 103 -4.02 8.07 8.62
N VAL A 104 -4.70 8.63 7.62
CA VAL A 104 -4.51 8.25 6.21
C VAL A 104 -3.19 8.75 5.65
N LEU A 105 -2.87 10.03 5.88
CA LEU A 105 -1.59 10.62 5.45
C LEU A 105 -0.40 9.90 6.08
N ASP A 106 -0.44 9.67 7.40
CA ASP A 106 0.59 8.93 8.11
C ASP A 106 0.79 7.52 7.54
N GLY A 107 -0.32 6.84 7.19
CA GLY A 107 -0.29 5.52 6.56
C GLY A 107 0.42 5.53 5.21
N TYR A 108 0.13 6.52 4.37
CA TYR A 108 0.76 6.69 3.06
C TYR A 108 2.22 7.13 3.16
N ALA A 109 2.55 8.02 4.08
CA ALA A 109 3.92 8.45 4.36
C ALA A 109 4.81 7.28 4.80
N ARG A 110 4.28 6.41 5.68
CA ARG A 110 4.96 5.18 6.10
C ARG A 110 5.16 4.20 4.95
N ALA A 111 4.15 4.03 4.10
CA ALA A 111 4.24 3.19 2.91
C ALA A 111 5.37 3.65 1.98
N TRP A 112 5.44 4.95 1.68
CA TRP A 112 6.50 5.52 0.85
C TRP A 112 7.88 5.37 1.49
N SER A 113 7.99 5.60 2.80
CA SER A 113 9.23 5.40 3.54
C SER A 113 9.75 3.96 3.46
N ALA A 114 8.86 2.97 3.49
CA ALA A 114 9.22 1.57 3.35
C ALA A 114 9.67 1.22 1.92
N LEU A 115 8.93 1.68 0.90
CA LEU A 115 9.23 1.44 -0.51
C LEU A 115 10.54 2.10 -0.95
N SER A 116 10.78 3.34 -0.52
CA SER A 116 12.00 4.08 -0.84
C SER A 116 13.24 3.42 -0.22
N ARG A 117 13.14 2.90 1.01
CA ARG A 117 14.22 2.14 1.64
C ARG A 117 14.51 0.80 0.96
N ALA A 118 13.46 0.09 0.53
CA ALA A 118 13.61 -1.16 -0.22
C ALA A 118 14.26 -0.94 -1.60
N SER A 119 14.06 0.22 -2.22
CA SER A 119 14.68 0.58 -3.50
C SER A 119 16.17 0.96 -3.36
N VAL A 120 16.57 1.49 -2.19
CA VAL A 120 17.93 2.00 -1.91
C VAL A 120 18.94 0.88 -1.63
N THR A 121 18.51 -0.34 -1.37
CA THR A 121 19.41 -1.50 -1.15
C THR A 121 20.07 -2.04 -2.41
N GLY A 122 19.78 -1.48 -3.60
CA GLY A 122 20.59 -1.64 -4.81
C GLY A 122 21.48 -0.41 -5.01
N ASP A 123 22.77 -0.55 -4.71
CA ASP A 123 23.83 0.48 -4.82
C ASP A 123 23.57 1.84 -4.12
N GLY A 124 24.07 1.94 -2.89
CA GLY A 124 24.84 3.12 -2.48
C GLY A 124 24.15 4.47 -2.43
N ALA A 125 22.86 4.55 -2.12
CA ALA A 125 22.22 5.82 -1.76
C ALA A 125 22.14 5.96 -0.23
N THR A 126 22.92 6.88 0.34
CA THR A 126 22.81 7.29 1.74
C THR A 126 21.38 7.77 2.00
N PRO A 127 20.66 7.24 3.02
CA PRO A 127 19.31 7.72 3.32
C PRO A 127 19.42 9.18 3.76
N GLY A 128 18.97 10.09 2.90
CA GLY A 128 18.75 11.48 3.26
C GLY A 128 17.62 11.55 4.28
N VAL A 129 17.94 11.34 5.55
CA VAL A 129 17.09 11.77 6.68
C VAL A 129 17.30 13.27 6.81
N GLY A 130 16.70 14.04 5.88
CA GLY A 130 16.47 15.45 6.10
C GLY A 130 15.31 15.59 7.07
N PRO A 131 15.45 16.32 8.20
CA PRO A 131 14.30 16.68 9.01
C PRO A 131 13.44 17.65 8.18
N GLY A 132 12.28 17.20 7.71
CA GLY A 132 11.30 18.11 7.10
C GLY A 132 10.60 17.69 5.80
N SER A 133 10.62 16.42 5.37
CA SER A 133 9.50 16.03 4.50
C SER A 133 8.28 15.81 5.37
N ASP A 134 7.36 16.77 5.33
CA ASP A 134 6.02 16.64 5.89
C ASP A 134 5.37 15.33 5.41
N ASP A 135 4.62 14.67 6.29
CA ASP A 135 3.88 13.44 6.01
C ASP A 135 2.95 13.61 4.81
N GLU A 136 2.43 14.84 4.60
CA GLU A 136 1.65 15.18 3.42
C GLU A 136 2.45 15.04 2.11
N THR A 137 3.72 15.48 2.10
CA THR A 137 4.60 15.33 0.94
C THR A 137 4.95 13.87 0.68
N GLN A 138 5.21 13.08 1.73
CA GLN A 138 5.50 11.65 1.56
C GLN A 138 4.26 10.88 1.09
N ALA A 139 3.06 11.24 1.58
CA ALA A 139 1.80 10.69 1.12
C ALA A 139 1.53 11.02 -0.35
N ASP A 140 1.82 12.25 -0.79
CA ASP A 140 1.69 12.64 -2.19
C ASP A 140 2.62 11.85 -3.11
N LEU A 141 3.87 11.61 -2.68
CA LEU A 141 4.81 10.75 -3.40
C LEU A 141 4.29 9.31 -3.52
N PHE A 142 3.73 8.76 -2.45
CA PHE A 142 3.09 7.45 -2.48
C PHE A 142 1.96 7.38 -3.52
N LEU A 143 1.06 8.37 -3.53
CA LEU A 143 -0.05 8.43 -4.47
C LEU A 143 0.39 8.69 -5.92
N ALA A 144 1.46 9.46 -6.12
CA ALA A 144 2.05 9.63 -7.45
C ALA A 144 2.62 8.32 -7.98
N TRP A 145 3.29 7.54 -7.12
CA TRP A 145 3.78 6.21 -7.45
C TRP A 145 2.64 5.22 -7.75
N LEU A 146 1.58 5.15 -6.93
CA LEU A 146 0.42 4.28 -7.21
C LEU A 146 -0.26 4.60 -8.56
N ARG A 147 -0.30 5.88 -8.95
CA ARG A 147 -0.86 6.27 -10.26
C ARG A 147 0.00 5.82 -11.43
N SER A 148 1.32 5.81 -11.27
CA SER A 148 2.22 5.35 -12.33
C SER A 148 2.19 3.83 -12.49
N THR A 149 1.86 3.08 -11.44
CA THR A 149 1.71 1.62 -11.50
C THR A 149 0.36 1.15 -12.05
N GLY A 150 -0.70 1.98 -11.96
CA GLY A 150 -2.07 1.62 -12.38
C GLY A 150 -2.47 1.96 -13.83
N THR A 151 -1.60 2.57 -14.64
CA THR A 151 -1.93 3.05 -16.00
C THR A 151 -1.50 2.05 -17.11
N SER A 152 -1.86 0.77 -16.99
CA SER A 152 -1.64 -0.23 -18.06
C SER A 152 -2.94 -0.86 -18.53
#